data_AF-A0A6P1CPM4-F1
#
_entry.id   AF-A0A6P1CPM4-F1
#
_cell.length_a   1.000
_cell.length_b   1.000
_cell.length_c   1.000
_cell.angle_alpha   90.00
_cell.angle_beta   90.00
_cell.angle_gamma   90.00
#
_symmetry.space_group_name_H-M   'P 1'
#
loop_
_entity.id
_entity.type
_entity.pdbx_description
1 polymer ?
#
loop_
_entity_poly.entity_id
_entity_poly.type
_entity_poly.pdbx_seq_one_letter_code
_entity_poly.pdbx_strand_id
1 'polypeptide(L)'
;MPDTLVRIGELATRAGVSNRTIDYYTGLGLLTPAERTSGGYRLYHPGDVDRIHLIQRLEAQGIPLEEIAAALAARPGDAGKALAQLDGDLKNLRTAAETAPAEIQGLLEIIAARVHSLVTVALQIPPNLPML
;
A
#
# COMPACT_ATOMS: atom_id res chain seq x y z
N MET A 1 -11.46 -1.34 -22.69
CA MET A 1 -11.67 0.08 -23.06
C MET A 1 -10.31 0.74 -22.94
N PRO A 2 -9.81 1.53 -23.92
CA PRO A 2 -8.62 2.32 -23.66
C PRO A 2 -9.01 3.35 -22.61
N ASP A 3 -8.53 3.16 -21.39
CA ASP A 3 -8.88 4.02 -20.27
C ASP A 3 -8.17 5.36 -20.44
N THR A 4 -8.88 6.30 -21.07
CA THR A 4 -8.41 7.66 -21.33
C THR A 4 -7.81 8.25 -20.06
N LEU A 5 -6.59 8.79 -20.15
CA LEU A 5 -5.92 9.39 -19.02
C LEU A 5 -6.77 10.53 -18.42
N VAL A 6 -6.77 10.61 -17.10
CA VAL A 6 -7.61 11.55 -16.34
C VAL A 6 -6.76 12.63 -15.67
N ARG A 7 -7.33 13.82 -15.52
CA ARG A 7 -6.69 14.89 -14.74
C ARG A 7 -6.79 14.60 -13.24
N ILE A 8 -5.94 15.28 -12.47
CA ILE A 8 -5.91 15.18 -10.99
C ILE A 8 -7.29 15.31 -10.34
N GLY A 9 -8.14 16.24 -10.79
CA GLY A 9 -9.46 16.44 -10.20
C GLY A 9 -10.42 15.28 -10.43
N GLU A 10 -10.35 14.66 -11.60
CA GLU A 10 -11.16 13.49 -11.92
C GLU A 10 -10.65 12.25 -11.17
N LEU A 11 -9.33 12.05 -11.12
CA LEU A 11 -8.73 10.97 -10.33
C LEU A 11 -9.08 11.10 -8.84
N ALA A 12 -8.95 12.31 -8.27
CA ALA A 12 -9.28 12.60 -6.89
C ALA A 12 -10.76 12.30 -6.58
N THR A 13 -11.66 12.69 -7.49
CA THR A 13 -13.09 12.40 -7.37
C THR A 13 -13.36 10.89 -7.39
N ARG A 14 -12.77 10.16 -8.32
CA ARG A 14 -12.95 8.70 -8.45
C ARG A 14 -12.40 7.95 -7.23
N ALA A 15 -11.29 8.41 -6.67
CA ALA A 15 -10.66 7.80 -5.51
C ALA A 15 -11.23 8.27 -4.15
N GLY A 16 -12.08 9.31 -4.13
CA GLY A 16 -12.66 9.86 -2.90
C GLY A 16 -11.65 10.62 -2.04
N VAL A 17 -10.65 11.26 -2.66
CA VAL A 17 -9.60 12.04 -1.97
C VAL A 17 -9.54 13.48 -2.48
N SER A 18 -8.75 14.32 -1.82
CA SER A 18 -8.51 15.68 -2.30
C SER A 18 -7.44 15.73 -3.40
N ASN A 19 -7.47 16.75 -4.26
CA ASN A 19 -6.37 17.00 -5.21
C ASN A 19 -5.03 17.16 -4.48
N ARG A 20 -5.04 17.75 -3.27
CA ARG A 20 -3.84 17.91 -2.43
C ARG A 20 -3.26 16.55 -2.03
N THR A 21 -4.10 15.55 -1.77
CA THR A 21 -3.67 14.18 -1.46
C THR A 21 -2.98 13.55 -2.67
N ILE A 22 -3.55 13.71 -3.88
CA ILE A 22 -2.93 13.22 -5.11
C ILE A 22 -1.58 13.90 -5.37
N ASP A 23 -1.49 15.22 -5.19
CA ASP A 23 -0.23 15.95 -5.33
C ASP A 23 0.81 15.50 -4.30
N TYR A 24 0.40 15.25 -3.06
CA TYR A 24 1.27 14.77 -2.01
C TYR A 24 1.80 13.35 -2.33
N TYR A 25 0.93 12.43 -2.71
CA TYR A 25 1.33 11.09 -3.14
C TYR A 25 2.25 11.13 -4.37
N THR A 26 1.98 12.03 -5.32
CA THR A 26 2.86 12.24 -6.47
C THR A 26 4.24 12.74 -6.06
N GLY A 27 4.30 13.66 -5.09
CA GLY A 27 5.56 14.18 -4.54
C GLY A 27 6.40 13.13 -3.81
N LEU A 28 5.74 12.14 -3.19
CA LEU A 28 6.39 11.00 -2.53
C LEU A 28 6.76 9.85 -3.49
N GLY A 29 6.46 9.98 -4.79
CA GLY A 29 6.65 8.89 -5.76
C GLY A 29 5.65 7.74 -5.59
N LEU A 30 4.62 7.93 -4.76
CA LEU A 30 3.52 6.99 -4.59
C LEU A 30 2.59 6.99 -5.80
N LEU A 31 2.56 8.04 -6.60
CA LEU A 31 1.86 8.09 -7.88
C LEU A 31 2.78 8.71 -8.93
N THR A 32 2.72 8.23 -10.17
CA THR A 32 3.46 8.80 -11.29
C THR A 32 2.47 9.23 -12.36
N PRO A 33 2.48 10.51 -12.79
CA PRO A 33 1.69 10.93 -13.93
C PRO A 33 2.13 10.18 -15.17
N ALA A 34 1.19 9.56 -15.87
CA ALA A 34 1.46 8.86 -17.13
C ALA A 34 1.93 9.84 -18.22
N GLU A 35 1.30 11.02 -18.28
CA GLU A 35 1.61 12.05 -19.27
C GLU A 35 1.39 13.46 -18.72
N ARG A 36 1.79 14.45 -19.53
CA ARG A 36 1.41 15.85 -19.35
C ARG A 36 0.80 16.37 -20.63
N THR A 37 -0.30 17.12 -20.49
CA THR A 37 -0.91 17.83 -21.63
C THR A 37 0.02 18.91 -22.16
N SER A 38 -0.23 19.40 -23.39
CA SER A 38 0.51 20.55 -23.96
C SER A 38 0.44 21.82 -23.10
N GLY A 39 -0.59 21.96 -22.26
CA GLY A 39 -0.73 23.04 -21.28
C GLY A 39 -0.05 22.77 -19.92
N GLY A 40 0.69 21.67 -19.78
CA GLY A 40 1.45 21.32 -18.57
C GLY A 40 0.68 20.56 -17.48
N TYR A 41 -0.62 20.29 -17.66
CA TYR A 41 -1.43 19.54 -16.70
C TYR A 41 -1.01 18.06 -16.65
N ARG A 42 -0.84 17.52 -15.44
CA ARG A 42 -0.58 16.09 -15.19
C ARG A 42 -1.81 15.24 -15.54
N LEU A 43 -1.56 14.12 -16.20
CA LEU A 43 -2.54 13.10 -16.55
C LEU A 43 -2.15 11.77 -15.89
N TYR A 44 -3.13 11.05 -15.37
CA TYR A 44 -2.96 9.81 -14.62
C TYR A 44 -3.77 8.68 -15.26
N HIS A 45 -3.40 7.44 -14.96
CA HIS A 45 -4.20 6.30 -15.39
C HIS A 45 -5.46 6.22 -14.52
N PRO A 46 -6.63 5.93 -15.10
CA PRO A 46 -7.83 5.63 -14.32
C PRO A 46 -7.64 4.52 -13.28
N GLY A 47 -6.76 3.54 -13.57
CA GLY A 47 -6.40 2.46 -12.65
C GLY A 47 -5.62 2.90 -11.40
N ASP A 48 -5.11 4.14 -11.36
CA ASP A 48 -4.43 4.67 -10.18
C ASP A 48 -5.36 4.80 -8.96
N VAL A 49 -6.69 4.70 -9.17
CA VAL A 49 -7.69 4.61 -8.08
C VAL A 49 -7.41 3.43 -7.15
N ASP A 50 -7.12 2.25 -7.70
CA ASP A 50 -6.87 1.04 -6.90
C ASP A 50 -5.60 1.21 -6.05
N ARG A 51 -4.60 1.89 -6.61
CA ARG A 51 -3.37 2.23 -5.91
C ARG A 51 -3.61 3.21 -4.77
N ILE A 52 -4.43 4.23 -4.98
CA ILE A 52 -4.81 5.19 -3.93
C ILE A 52 -5.56 4.48 -2.80
N HIS A 53 -6.51 3.60 -3.12
CA HIS A 53 -7.24 2.84 -2.10
C HIS A 53 -6.33 1.89 -1.32
N LEU A 54 -5.32 1.29 -1.95
CA LEU A 54 -4.30 0.50 -1.26
C LEU A 54 -3.51 1.36 -0.26
N ILE A 55 -3.03 2.52 -0.70
CA ILE A 55 -2.29 3.46 0.17
C ILE A 55 -3.14 3.85 1.39
N GLN A 56 -4.42 4.20 1.17
CA GLN A 56 -5.35 4.54 2.27
C GLN A 56 -5.57 3.39 3.25
N ARG A 57 -5.68 2.14 2.76
CA ARG A 57 -5.80 0.97 3.64
C ARG A 57 -4.56 0.76 4.49
N LEU A 58 -3.37 0.96 3.92
CA LEU A 58 -2.09 0.85 4.64
C LEU A 58 -1.93 1.97 5.67
N GLU A 59 -2.29 3.20 5.32
CA GLU A 59 -2.28 4.37 6.22
C GLU A 59 -3.24 4.15 7.41
N ALA A 60 -4.43 3.58 7.17
CA ALA A 60 -5.38 3.22 8.21
C ALA A 60 -4.86 2.11 9.17
N GLN A 61 -3.86 1.33 8.75
CA GLN A 61 -3.14 0.40 9.62
C GLN A 61 -1.98 1.06 10.38
N GLY A 62 -1.84 2.39 10.30
CA GLY A 62 -0.81 3.16 10.99
C GLY A 62 0.57 3.09 10.35
N ILE A 63 0.68 2.63 9.11
CA ILE A 63 1.95 2.64 8.38
C ILE A 63 2.20 4.05 7.85
N PRO A 64 3.37 4.65 8.12
CA PRO A 64 3.71 5.96 7.57
C PRO A 64 3.89 5.89 6.05
N LEU A 65 3.54 6.97 5.36
CA LEU A 65 3.52 7.03 3.89
C LEU A 65 4.92 6.84 3.27
N GLU A 66 5.97 7.23 3.98
CA GLU A 66 7.35 7.03 3.58
C GLU A 66 7.73 5.54 3.54
N GLU A 67 7.25 4.75 4.50
CA GLU A 67 7.44 3.30 4.50
C GLU A 67 6.62 2.63 3.39
N ILE A 68 5.40 3.10 3.15
CA ILE A 68 4.58 2.64 2.03
C ILE A 68 5.29 2.93 0.69
N ALA A 69 5.89 4.12 0.54
CA ALA A 69 6.63 4.49 -0.65
C ALA A 69 7.87 3.61 -0.86
N ALA A 70 8.64 3.37 0.20
CA ALA A 70 9.80 2.47 0.16
C ALA A 70 9.39 1.03 -0.23
N ALA A 71 8.29 0.53 0.32
CA ALA A 71 7.77 -0.80 0.02
C ALA A 71 7.28 -0.94 -1.42
N LEU A 72 6.56 0.05 -1.94
CA LEU A 72 6.04 0.04 -3.32
C LEU A 72 7.13 0.29 -4.38
N ALA A 73 8.27 0.86 -4.00
CA ALA A 73 9.44 0.99 -4.87
C ALA A 73 10.29 -0.28 -4.95
N ALA A 74 10.11 -1.23 -4.02
CA ALA A 74 10.84 -2.50 -4.02
C ALA A 74 10.37 -3.40 -5.19
N ARG A 75 11.30 -4.13 -5.81
CA ARG A 75 10.97 -4.96 -6.98
C ARG A 75 10.07 -6.15 -6.60
N PRO A 76 9.06 -6.51 -7.42
CA PRO A 76 8.07 -7.55 -7.12
C PRO A 76 8.67 -8.94 -6.79
N GLY A 77 9.86 -9.25 -7.30
CA GLY A 77 10.54 -10.53 -7.07
C GLY A 77 11.01 -10.76 -5.62
N ASP A 78 11.18 -9.68 -4.85
CA ASP A 78 11.65 -9.75 -3.46
C ASP A 78 10.49 -9.78 -2.46
N ALA A 79 9.34 -9.20 -2.83
CA ALA A 79 8.16 -9.09 -1.97
C ALA A 79 7.50 -10.44 -1.66
N GLY A 80 7.37 -11.33 -2.65
CA GLY A 80 6.72 -12.63 -2.45
C GLY A 80 7.46 -13.54 -1.45
N LYS A 81 8.79 -13.55 -1.51
CA LYS A 81 9.62 -14.30 -0.55
C LYS A 81 9.59 -13.65 0.84
N ALA A 82 9.65 -12.33 0.91
CA ALA A 82 9.55 -11.59 2.16
C ALA A 82 8.21 -11.84 2.87
N LEU A 83 7.09 -11.84 2.12
CA LEU A 83 5.76 -12.12 2.68
C LEU A 83 5.62 -13.54 3.21
N ALA A 84 6.13 -14.55 2.48
CA ALA A 84 6.14 -15.94 2.96
C ALA A 84 7.00 -16.12 4.22
N GLN A 85 8.13 -15.42 4.30
CA GLN A 85 8.99 -15.42 5.48
C GLN A 85 8.30 -14.76 6.68
N LEU A 86 7.65 -13.60 6.47
CA LEU A 86 6.88 -12.87 7.49
C LEU A 86 5.72 -13.71 8.05
N ASP A 87 5.00 -14.45 7.21
CA ASP A 87 3.90 -15.32 7.65
C ASP A 87 4.41 -16.50 8.50
N GLY A 88 5.58 -17.04 8.15
CA GLY A 88 6.28 -18.04 8.96
C GLY A 88 6.72 -17.49 10.33
N ASP A 89 7.33 -16.30 10.36
CA ASP A 89 7.77 -15.65 11.59
C ASP A 89 6.59 -15.28 12.51
N LEU A 90 5.47 -14.86 11.92
CA LEU A 90 4.19 -14.64 12.60
C LEU A 90 3.66 -15.89 13.32
N LYS A 91 3.68 -17.02 12.60
CA LYS A 91 3.24 -18.31 13.16
C LYS A 91 4.12 -18.71 14.34
N ASN A 92 5.43 -18.50 14.23
CA ASN A 92 6.40 -18.76 15.31
C ASN A 92 6.15 -17.85 16.52
N LEU A 93 5.90 -16.55 16.30
CA LEU A 93 5.57 -15.59 17.37
C LEU A 93 4.29 -15.99 18.12
N ARG A 94 3.26 -16.43 17.41
CA ARG A 94 2.01 -16.90 18.01
C ARG A 94 2.22 -18.15 18.87
N THR A 95 2.99 -19.13 18.37
CA THR A 95 3.34 -20.32 19.16
C THR A 95 4.19 -19.96 20.39
N ALA A 96 5.11 -19.00 20.27
CA ALA A 96 5.87 -18.52 21.42
C ALA A 96 4.96 -17.83 22.46
N ALA A 97 3.96 -17.06 22.02
CA ALA A 97 2.99 -16.40 22.88
C ALA A 97 2.16 -17.39 23.73
N GLU A 98 1.82 -18.56 23.18
CA GLU A 98 1.09 -19.62 23.89
C GLU A 98 1.85 -20.17 25.12
N THR A 99 3.18 -20.02 25.13
CA THR A 99 4.06 -20.47 26.23
C THR A 99 4.61 -19.33 27.08
N ALA A 100 4.25 -18.08 26.75
CA ALA A 100 4.76 -16.89 27.41
C ALA A 100 4.00 -16.58 28.71
N PRO A 101 4.63 -15.91 29.68
CA PRO A 101 3.92 -15.29 30.81
C PRO A 101 2.81 -14.35 30.32
N ALA A 102 1.70 -14.27 31.08
CA ALA A 102 0.48 -13.55 30.67
C ALA A 102 0.70 -12.08 30.22
N GLU A 103 1.65 -11.37 30.83
CA GLU A 103 2.03 -10.01 30.44
C GLU A 103 2.65 -9.94 29.04
N ILE A 104 3.48 -10.92 28.70
CA ILE A 104 4.15 -11.02 27.39
C ILE A 104 3.18 -11.56 26.34
N GLN A 105 2.31 -12.50 26.71
CA GLN A 105 1.29 -13.06 25.84
C GLN A 105 0.36 -11.98 25.25
N GLY A 106 -0.11 -11.04 26.08
CA GLY A 106 -0.98 -9.95 25.61
C GLY A 106 -0.31 -9.03 24.58
N LEU A 107 0.97 -8.70 24.78
CA LEU A 107 1.74 -7.90 23.81
C LEU A 107 1.96 -8.66 22.50
N LEU A 108 2.27 -9.95 22.59
CA LEU A 108 2.51 -10.80 21.42
C LEU A 108 1.24 -11.00 20.59
N GLU A 109 0.06 -11.12 21.20
CA GLU A 109 -1.21 -11.21 20.47
C GLU A 109 -1.51 -9.92 19.69
N ILE A 110 -1.27 -8.75 20.29
CA ILE A 110 -1.45 -7.46 19.61
C ILE A 110 -0.52 -7.34 18.40
N ILE A 111 0.75 -7.71 18.57
CA ILE A 111 1.74 -7.69 17.48
C ILE A 111 1.34 -8.68 16.38
N ALA A 112 0.97 -9.91 16.73
CA ALA A 112 0.59 -10.93 15.75
C ALA A 112 -0.66 -10.53 14.95
N ALA A 113 -1.68 -9.98 15.61
CA ALA A 113 -2.86 -9.48 14.94
C ALA A 113 -2.54 -8.32 13.97
N ARG A 114 -1.66 -7.40 14.40
CA ARG A 114 -1.22 -6.28 13.55
C ARG A 114 -0.47 -6.78 12.32
N VAL A 115 0.53 -7.64 12.48
CA VAL A 115 1.34 -8.12 11.34
C VAL A 115 0.47 -8.97 10.39
N HIS A 116 -0.47 -9.78 10.88
CA HIS A 116 -1.38 -10.54 10.02
C HIS A 116 -2.29 -9.62 9.18
N SER A 117 -2.80 -8.54 9.78
CA SER A 117 -3.57 -7.51 9.05
C SER A 117 -2.72 -6.89 7.93
N LEU A 118 -1.47 -6.54 8.23
CA LEU A 118 -0.53 -5.97 7.25
C LEU A 118 -0.22 -6.94 6.10
N VAL A 119 0.04 -8.21 6.39
CA VAL A 119 0.27 -9.25 5.39
C VAL A 119 -0.97 -9.46 4.52
N THR A 120 -2.16 -9.50 5.11
CA THR A 120 -3.42 -9.65 4.36
C THR A 120 -3.64 -8.50 3.40
N VAL A 121 -3.40 -7.25 3.83
CA VAL A 121 -3.50 -6.07 2.95
C VAL A 121 -2.45 -6.12 1.84
N ALA A 122 -1.24 -6.59 2.15
CA ALA A 122 -0.17 -6.76 1.17
C ALA A 122 -0.43 -7.91 0.18
N LEU A 123 -1.14 -8.97 0.57
CA LEU A 123 -1.52 -10.09 -0.31
C LEU A 123 -2.73 -9.76 -1.20
N GLN A 124 -3.52 -8.74 -0.85
CA GLN A 124 -4.59 -8.21 -1.69
C GLN A 124 -4.10 -7.24 -2.77
N ILE A 125 -2.78 -7.06 -2.93
CA ILE A 125 -2.20 -6.31 -4.04
C ILE A 125 -2.49 -7.08 -5.34
N PRO A 126 -3.32 -6.55 -6.26
CA PRO A 126 -3.51 -7.20 -7.54
C PRO A 126 -2.15 -7.23 -8.28
N PRO A 127 -1.77 -8.35 -8.91
CA PRO A 127 -0.49 -8.50 -9.60
C PRO A 127 -0.30 -7.52 -10.78
N ASN A 128 -1.37 -6.80 -11.15
CA ASN A 128 -1.46 -5.95 -12.33
C ASN A 128 -1.58 -4.46 -11.97
N LEU A 129 -1.10 -4.04 -10.79
CA LEU A 129 -0.93 -2.62 -10.54
C LEU A 129 0.00 -2.08 -11.64
N PRO A 130 -0.41 -1.05 -12.41
CA PRO A 130 0.43 -0.53 -13.49
C PRO A 130 1.81 -0.23 -12.92
N MET A 131 2.82 -0.89 -13.50
CA MET A 131 4.21 -0.68 -13.12
C MET A 131 4.57 0.77 -13.42
N LEU A 132 5.34 1.38 -12.49
CA LEU A 132 5.92 2.71 -12.59
C LEU A 132 6.61 2.95 -13.94
#